data_AF-A0A7S0GEN4-F1
#
_entry.id   AF-A0A7S0GEN4-F1
#
_cell.length_a   1.000
_cell.length_b   1.000
_cell.length_c   1.000
_cell.angle_alpha   90.00
_cell.angle_beta   90.00
_cell.angle_gamma   90.00
#
_symmetry.space_group_name_H-M   'P 1'
#
loop_
_entity.id
_entity.type
_entity.pdbx_description
1 polymer ?
#
loop_
_entity_poly.entity_id
_entity_poly.type
_entity_poly.pdbx_seq_one_letter_code
_entity_poly.pdbx_strand_id
1 'polypeptide(L)'
;MISKYEAGNKYARPTVFSYAAVMNAAAYSDFGDMFEKQQSLEIAIQAYKELKVASRHAKYGADCVANNVIYGTFLRACGRLIPAGKARESSVETVFRKCCNDGQVDDMVLRQLRNAATDEQFQRLVGEEASKVKGTKKVSTKKHNNYQPYISALDVPHDWTKNVVANSAKVTQR
;
A
#
# COMPACT_ATOMS: atom_id res chain seq x y z
N MET A 1 -16.00 -11.67 -5.64
CA MET A 1 -16.88 -10.87 -4.73
C MET A 1 -17.97 -10.15 -5.50
N ILE A 2 -17.62 -9.29 -6.46
CA ILE A 2 -18.55 -8.52 -7.30
C ILE A 2 -19.68 -9.39 -7.88
N SER A 3 -19.34 -10.46 -8.60
CA SER A 3 -20.33 -11.34 -9.24
C SER A 3 -21.35 -11.93 -8.27
N LYS A 4 -20.93 -12.28 -7.05
CA LYS A 4 -21.84 -12.80 -6.01
C LYS A 4 -22.76 -11.70 -5.48
N TYR A 5 -22.24 -10.48 -5.30
CA TYR A 5 -23.06 -9.33 -4.90
C TYR A 5 -24.11 -8.98 -5.96
N GLU A 6 -23.71 -8.98 -7.24
CA GLU A 6 -24.61 -8.73 -8.37
C GLU A 6 -25.67 -9.82 -8.53
N ALA A 7 -25.33 -11.08 -8.21
CA ALA A 7 -26.28 -12.19 -8.15
C ALA A 7 -27.24 -12.15 -6.94
N GLY A 8 -27.22 -11.07 -6.14
CA GLY A 8 -28.16 -10.83 -5.04
C GLY A 8 -27.63 -11.19 -3.65
N ASN A 9 -26.42 -11.74 -3.53
CA ASN A 9 -25.83 -11.98 -2.21
C ASN A 9 -25.30 -10.66 -1.60
N LYS A 10 -26.16 -9.98 -0.83
CA LYS A 10 -25.83 -8.69 -0.19
C LYS A 10 -24.63 -8.77 0.77
N TYR A 11 -24.33 -9.95 1.33
CA TYR A 11 -23.16 -10.16 2.21
C TYR A 11 -21.83 -10.20 1.44
N ALA A 12 -21.87 -10.36 0.12
CA ALA A 12 -20.68 -10.35 -0.73
C ALA A 12 -20.33 -8.95 -1.26
N ARG A 13 -20.90 -7.88 -0.68
CA ARG A 13 -20.65 -6.50 -1.12
C ARG A 13 -19.14 -6.22 -1.09
N PRO A 14 -18.54 -5.82 -2.23
CA PRO A 14 -17.11 -5.52 -2.28
C PRO A 14 -16.82 -4.26 -1.45
N THR A 15 -15.74 -4.32 -0.67
CA THR A 15 -15.23 -3.19 0.12
C THR A 15 -13.71 -3.20 0.10
N VAL A 16 -13.10 -2.06 0.44
CA VAL A 16 -11.65 -1.95 0.63
C VAL A 16 -11.14 -2.99 1.63
N PHE A 17 -11.92 -3.29 2.68
CA PHE A 17 -11.58 -4.31 3.68
C PHE A 17 -11.55 -5.72 3.10
N SER A 18 -12.52 -6.07 2.25
CA SER A 18 -12.55 -7.41 1.65
C SER A 18 -11.38 -7.62 0.69
N TYR A 19 -11.00 -6.60 -0.08
CA TYR A 19 -9.79 -6.65 -0.91
C TYR A 19 -8.50 -6.67 -0.08
N ALA A 20 -8.43 -5.86 0.98
CA ALA A 20 -7.29 -5.85 1.90
C ALA A 20 -7.10 -7.22 2.56
N ALA A 21 -8.17 -7.90 2.95
CA ALA A 21 -8.11 -9.25 3.53
C ALA A 21 -7.50 -10.26 2.55
N VAL A 22 -7.93 -10.26 1.29
CA VAL A 22 -7.37 -11.14 0.24
C VAL A 22 -5.89 -10.84 -0.01
N MET A 23 -5.54 -9.55 -0.17
CA MET A 23 -4.14 -9.14 -0.40
C MET A 23 -3.25 -9.49 0.80
N ASN A 24 -3.77 -9.33 2.02
CA ASN A 24 -3.04 -9.64 3.24
C ASN A 24 -2.83 -11.15 3.36
N ALA A 25 -3.85 -11.97 3.10
CA ALA A 25 -3.72 -13.42 3.07
C ALA A 25 -2.61 -13.86 2.10
N ALA A 26 -2.64 -13.36 0.87
CA ALA A 26 -1.59 -13.60 -0.12
C ALA A 26 -0.19 -13.18 0.36
N ALA A 27 -0.08 -12.01 1.00
CA ALA A 27 1.20 -11.51 1.55
C ALA A 27 1.76 -12.32 2.74
N TYR A 28 0.96 -13.21 3.33
CA TYR A 28 1.38 -14.13 4.41
C TYR A 28 1.49 -15.59 3.92
N SER A 29 1.30 -15.85 2.62
CA SER A 29 1.53 -17.15 1.99
C SER A 29 2.97 -17.29 1.47
N ASP A 30 3.95 -16.80 2.24
CA ASP A 30 5.36 -16.74 1.85
C ASP A 30 6.20 -17.96 2.27
N PHE A 31 5.56 -18.98 2.83
CA PHE A 31 6.16 -20.24 3.27
C PHE A 31 6.33 -21.28 2.15
N GLY A 32 5.82 -20.96 0.95
CA GLY A 32 5.84 -21.84 -0.20
C GLY A 32 7.08 -21.73 -1.08
N ASP A 33 7.14 -22.59 -2.10
CA ASP A 33 8.18 -22.52 -3.14
C ASP A 33 8.00 -21.28 -4.05
N MET A 34 8.90 -21.09 -5.02
CA MET A 34 8.81 -19.94 -5.93
C MET A 34 7.50 -19.90 -6.73
N PHE A 35 6.93 -21.07 -7.05
CA PHE A 35 5.68 -21.16 -7.79
C PHE A 35 4.49 -20.74 -6.91
N GLU A 36 4.42 -21.21 -5.67
CA GLU A 36 3.39 -20.81 -4.71
C GLU A 36 3.46 -19.32 -4.36
N LYS A 37 4.68 -18.76 -4.25
CA LYS A 37 4.89 -17.31 -4.08
C LYS A 37 4.40 -16.52 -5.28
N GLN A 38 4.66 -17.01 -6.49
CA GLN A 38 4.18 -16.40 -7.72
C GLN A 38 2.65 -16.42 -7.80
N GLN A 39 2.01 -17.54 -7.48
CA GLN A 39 0.54 -17.63 -7.41
C GLN A 39 -0.05 -16.68 -6.36
N SER A 40 0.57 -16.60 -5.19
CA SER A 40 0.16 -15.67 -4.14
C SER A 40 0.28 -14.21 -4.61
N LEU A 41 1.36 -13.88 -5.32
CA LEU A 41 1.55 -12.54 -5.88
C LEU A 41 0.48 -12.22 -6.93
N GLU A 42 0.14 -13.18 -7.80
CA GLU A 42 -0.92 -13.04 -8.80
C GLU A 42 -2.29 -12.77 -8.15
N ILE A 43 -2.61 -13.45 -7.05
CA ILE A 43 -3.82 -13.20 -6.27
C ILE A 43 -3.83 -11.76 -5.72
N ALA A 44 -2.72 -11.29 -5.15
CA ALA A 44 -2.62 -9.92 -4.63
C ALA A 44 -2.77 -8.87 -5.75
N ILE A 45 -2.13 -9.09 -6.91
CA ILE A 45 -2.24 -8.23 -8.09
C ILE A 45 -3.69 -8.21 -8.60
N GLN A 46 -4.33 -9.38 -8.70
CA GLN A 46 -5.68 -9.51 -9.19
C GLN A 46 -6.68 -8.82 -8.26
N ALA A 47 -6.55 -9.00 -6.94
CA ALA A 47 -7.36 -8.31 -5.94
C ALA A 47 -7.23 -6.77 -6.06
N TYR A 48 -6.03 -6.24 -6.25
CA TYR A 48 -5.82 -4.80 -6.46
C TYR A 48 -6.41 -4.30 -7.79
N LYS A 49 -6.28 -5.07 -8.87
CA LYS A 49 -6.91 -4.74 -10.16
C LYS A 49 -8.43 -4.69 -10.04
N GLU A 50 -9.02 -5.66 -9.36
CA GLU A 50 -10.46 -5.70 -9.11
C GLU A 50 -10.93 -4.55 -8.22
N LEU A 51 -10.18 -4.20 -7.17
CA LEU A 51 -10.45 -3.02 -6.35
C LEU A 51 -10.51 -1.74 -7.21
N LYS A 52 -9.56 -1.55 -8.13
CA LYS A 52 -9.54 -0.40 -9.04
C LYS A 52 -10.73 -0.35 -9.99
N VAL A 53 -11.23 -1.50 -10.43
CA VAL A 53 -12.44 -1.57 -11.26
C VAL A 53 -13.65 -1.26 -10.39
N ALA A 54 -13.72 -1.85 -9.20
CA ALA A 54 -14.80 -1.67 -8.25
C ALA A 54 -14.95 -0.22 -7.79
N SER A 55 -13.84 0.50 -7.59
CA SER A 55 -13.83 1.90 -7.15
C SER A 55 -14.55 2.87 -8.08
N ARG A 56 -14.72 2.49 -9.36
CA ARG A 56 -15.41 3.29 -10.39
C ARG A 56 -16.89 2.96 -10.50
N HIS A 57 -17.37 1.94 -9.78
CA HIS A 57 -18.72 1.46 -9.90
C HIS A 57 -19.70 2.30 -9.08
N ALA A 58 -20.83 2.73 -9.67
CA ALA A 58 -21.77 3.65 -9.03
C ALA A 58 -22.38 3.10 -7.71
N LYS A 59 -22.56 1.78 -7.57
CA LYS A 59 -23.26 1.19 -6.40
C LYS A 59 -22.38 1.01 -5.15
N TYR A 60 -21.07 0.84 -5.33
CA TYR A 60 -20.15 0.43 -4.25
C TYR A 60 -18.74 1.01 -4.40
N GLY A 61 -18.51 1.91 -5.36
CA GLY A 61 -17.19 2.47 -5.64
C GLY A 61 -16.64 3.28 -4.47
N ALA A 62 -17.50 4.00 -3.75
CA ALA A 62 -17.13 4.73 -2.54
C ALA A 62 -16.54 3.82 -1.45
N ASP A 63 -16.99 2.57 -1.35
CA ASP A 63 -16.49 1.59 -0.38
C ASP A 63 -15.20 0.90 -0.88
N CYS A 64 -14.83 1.10 -2.13
CA CYS A 64 -13.74 0.39 -2.84
C CYS A 64 -12.57 1.31 -3.21
N VAL A 65 -12.34 2.40 -2.48
CA VAL A 65 -11.20 3.29 -2.73
C VAL A 65 -9.95 2.75 -2.04
N ALA A 66 -8.85 2.63 -2.77
CA ALA A 66 -7.57 2.21 -2.20
C ALA A 66 -7.07 3.22 -1.16
N ASN A 67 -6.69 2.73 0.00
CA ASN A 67 -6.18 3.54 1.11
C ASN A 67 -4.76 3.10 1.52
N ASN A 68 -4.20 3.77 2.53
CA ASN A 68 -2.92 3.42 3.16
C ASN A 68 -2.78 1.91 3.43
N VAL A 69 -3.83 1.25 3.94
CA VAL A 69 -3.83 -0.20 4.25
C VAL A 69 -3.59 -1.04 2.99
N ILE A 70 -4.29 -0.74 1.89
CA ILE A 70 -4.07 -1.42 0.60
C ILE A 70 -2.64 -1.24 0.12
N TYR A 71 -2.13 0.00 0.11
CA TYR A 71 -0.79 0.29 -0.39
C TYR A 71 0.30 -0.37 0.46
N GLY A 72 0.22 -0.27 1.78
CA GLY A 72 1.17 -0.91 2.68
C GLY A 72 1.13 -2.44 2.56
N THR A 73 -0.06 -3.03 2.41
CA THR A 73 -0.21 -4.48 2.21
C THR A 73 0.39 -4.91 0.87
N PHE A 74 0.23 -4.12 -0.19
CA PHE A 74 0.82 -4.43 -1.48
C PHE A 74 2.35 -4.32 -1.45
N LEU A 75 2.91 -3.28 -0.82
CA LEU A 75 4.36 -3.17 -0.60
C LEU A 75 4.91 -4.38 0.16
N ARG A 76 4.19 -4.85 1.19
CA ARG A 76 4.54 -6.09 1.91
C ARG A 76 4.55 -7.31 0.99
N ALA A 77 3.52 -7.47 0.16
CA ALA A 77 3.45 -8.57 -0.81
C ALA A 77 4.65 -8.53 -1.77
N CYS A 78 5.01 -7.35 -2.27
CA CYS A 78 6.22 -7.19 -3.10
C CYS A 78 7.49 -7.60 -2.34
N GLY A 79 7.64 -7.20 -1.08
CA GLY A 79 8.82 -7.51 -0.26
C GLY A 79 8.99 -9.01 0.02
N ARG A 80 7.88 -9.74 0.18
CA ARG A 80 7.88 -11.17 0.59
C ARG A 80 7.81 -12.15 -0.56
N LEU A 81 7.05 -11.82 -1.60
CA LEU A 81 6.72 -12.75 -2.68
C LEU A 81 7.61 -12.56 -3.91
N ILE A 82 8.23 -11.38 -4.08
CA ILE A 82 9.15 -11.12 -5.19
C ILE A 82 10.60 -11.26 -4.68
N PRO A 83 11.42 -12.12 -5.32
CA PRO A 83 12.85 -12.16 -5.01
C PRO A 83 13.52 -10.80 -5.15
N ALA A 84 14.59 -10.57 -4.38
CA ALA A 84 15.37 -9.35 -4.50
C ALA A 84 15.90 -9.17 -5.93
N GLY A 85 15.82 -7.94 -6.44
CA GLY A 85 16.26 -7.59 -7.79
C GLY A 85 15.35 -6.58 -8.47
N LYS A 86 15.59 -6.36 -9.77
CA LYS A 86 14.96 -5.28 -10.55
C LYS A 86 13.44 -5.39 -10.63
N ALA A 87 12.89 -6.61 -10.67
CA ALA A 87 11.45 -6.82 -10.69
C ALA A 87 10.77 -6.33 -9.41
N ARG A 88 11.37 -6.62 -8.24
CA ARG A 88 10.89 -6.12 -6.95
C ARG A 88 11.04 -4.61 -6.86
N GLU A 89 12.21 -4.09 -7.25
CA GLU A 89 12.46 -2.65 -7.24
C GLU A 89 11.39 -1.89 -8.05
N SER A 90 11.14 -2.31 -9.29
CA SER A 90 10.14 -1.70 -10.17
C SER A 90 8.71 -1.77 -9.60
N SER A 91 8.35 -2.91 -9.01
CA SER A 91 7.03 -3.10 -8.40
C SER A 91 6.83 -2.19 -7.18
N VAL A 92 7.82 -2.16 -6.28
CA VAL A 92 7.82 -1.31 -5.07
C VAL A 92 7.74 0.17 -5.44
N GLU A 93 8.52 0.61 -6.42
CA GLU A 93 8.50 1.99 -6.92
C GLU A 93 7.13 2.37 -7.48
N THR A 94 6.54 1.50 -8.31
CA THR A 94 5.22 1.74 -8.91
C THR A 94 4.13 1.88 -7.86
N VAL A 95 4.12 0.99 -6.86
CA VAL A 95 3.13 1.01 -5.77
C VAL A 95 3.30 2.26 -4.91
N PHE A 96 4.54 2.57 -4.51
CA PHE A 96 4.81 3.71 -3.63
C PHE A 96 4.47 5.05 -4.30
N ARG A 97 4.89 5.26 -5.55
CA ARG A 97 4.53 6.47 -6.31
C ARG A 97 3.03 6.67 -6.41
N LYS A 98 2.28 5.58 -6.64
CA LYS A 98 0.82 5.64 -6.68
C LYS A 98 0.24 6.02 -5.32
N CYS A 99 0.79 5.50 -4.22
CA CYS A 99 0.40 5.85 -2.86
C CYS A 99 0.63 7.34 -2.56
N CYS A 100 1.78 7.89 -2.95
CA CYS A 100 2.09 9.32 -2.84
C CYS A 100 1.08 10.18 -3.62
N ASN A 101 0.81 9.82 -4.87
CA ASN A 101 -0.14 10.54 -5.72
C ASN A 101 -1.57 10.53 -5.16
N ASP A 102 -1.96 9.45 -4.49
CA ASP A 102 -3.28 9.31 -3.88
C ASP A 102 -3.38 9.97 -2.50
N GLY A 103 -2.28 10.50 -1.96
CA GLY A 103 -2.26 11.11 -0.63
C GLY A 103 -2.49 10.09 0.50
N GLN A 104 -2.06 8.84 0.32
CA GLN A 104 -2.33 7.72 1.23
C GLN A 104 -1.10 7.22 2.01
N VAL A 105 -0.02 8.00 2.07
CA VAL A 105 1.21 7.64 2.78
C VAL A 105 1.03 7.87 4.28
N ASP A 106 1.23 6.83 5.07
CA ASP A 106 1.32 6.88 6.53
C ASP A 106 2.57 6.14 7.04
N ASP A 107 2.74 6.07 8.36
CA ASP A 107 3.87 5.37 8.98
C ASP A 107 3.89 3.87 8.65
N MET A 108 2.73 3.26 8.42
CA MET A 108 2.65 1.86 8.02
C MET A 108 3.19 1.67 6.60
N VAL A 109 2.77 2.52 5.64
CA VAL A 109 3.28 2.51 4.27
C VAL A 109 4.79 2.72 4.24
N LEU A 110 5.31 3.72 4.96
CA LEU A 110 6.76 3.99 5.03
C LEU A 110 7.55 2.79 5.59
N ARG A 111 7.00 2.13 6.63
CA ARG A 111 7.60 0.92 7.18
C ARG A 111 7.60 -0.24 6.20
N GLN A 112 6.49 -0.47 5.48
CA GLN A 112 6.43 -1.55 4.48
C GLN A 112 7.30 -1.25 3.26
N LEU A 113 7.39 0.02 2.84
CA LEU A 113 8.33 0.46 1.80
C LEU A 113 9.77 0.09 2.19
N ARG A 114 10.17 0.43 3.42
CA ARG A 114 11.51 0.12 3.93
C ARG A 114 11.81 -1.38 3.95
N ASN A 115 10.83 -2.20 4.32
CA ASN A 115 11.00 -3.65 4.33
C ASN A 115 11.10 -4.26 2.92
N ALA A 116 10.50 -3.63 1.92
CA ALA A 116 10.45 -4.15 0.55
C ALA A 116 11.57 -3.61 -0.36
N ALA A 117 12.08 -2.41 -0.07
CA ALA A 117 13.13 -1.74 -0.82
C ALA A 117 14.53 -2.04 -0.25
N THR A 118 15.57 -1.82 -1.04
CA THR A 118 16.93 -1.63 -0.48
C THR A 118 17.03 -0.24 0.15
N ASP A 119 18.06 -0.01 0.97
CA ASP A 119 18.30 1.30 1.57
C ASP A 119 18.48 2.38 0.49
N GLU A 120 19.24 2.08 -0.58
CA GLU A 120 19.46 3.00 -1.69
C GLU A 120 18.15 3.31 -2.40
N GLN A 121 17.33 2.29 -2.66
CA GLN A 121 16.03 2.49 -3.29
C GLN A 121 15.10 3.32 -2.39
N PHE A 122 15.04 3.04 -1.09
CA PHE A 122 14.22 3.78 -0.14
C PHE A 122 14.60 5.27 -0.13
N GLN A 123 15.89 5.57 0.05
CA GLN A 123 16.38 6.96 0.08
C GLN A 123 16.10 7.68 -1.24
N ARG A 124 16.33 7.00 -2.38
CA ARG A 124 16.05 7.54 -3.70
C ARG A 124 14.58 7.85 -3.89
N LEU A 125 13.68 6.90 -3.60
CA LEU A 125 12.24 7.09 -3.80
C LEU A 125 11.68 8.20 -2.92
N VAL A 126 12.03 8.22 -1.63
CA VAL A 126 11.55 9.25 -0.71
C VAL A 126 12.12 10.62 -1.11
N GLY A 127 13.39 10.71 -1.47
CA GLY A 127 14.03 11.95 -1.90
C GLY A 127 13.50 12.50 -3.23
N GLU A 128 13.40 11.65 -4.27
CA GLU A 128 12.89 12.01 -5.59
C GLU A 128 11.46 12.52 -5.52
N GLU A 129 10.56 11.75 -4.89
CA GLU A 129 9.17 12.14 -4.83
C GLU A 129 9.01 13.43 -4.00
N ALA A 130 9.75 13.57 -2.89
CA ALA A 130 9.59 14.74 -2.02
C ALA A 130 10.04 16.04 -2.71
N SER A 131 11.00 15.93 -3.62
CA SER A 131 11.51 17.03 -4.43
C SER A 131 10.51 17.51 -5.50
N LYS A 132 9.50 16.70 -5.85
CA LYS A 132 8.46 17.08 -6.83
C LYS A 132 7.41 18.02 -6.23
N VAL A 133 7.26 18.06 -4.91
CA VAL A 133 6.30 18.93 -4.24
C VAL A 133 6.93 20.31 -4.06
N LYS A 134 6.27 21.38 -4.52
CA LYS A 134 6.79 22.74 -4.38
C LYS A 134 6.78 23.16 -2.91
N GLY A 135 7.89 23.71 -2.42
CA GLY A 135 7.99 24.30 -1.08
C GLY A 135 8.28 23.31 0.06
N THR A 136 8.54 22.04 -0.24
CA THR A 136 8.94 21.05 0.77
C THR A 136 10.40 21.21 1.15
N LYS A 137 10.68 21.21 2.46
CA LYS A 137 12.05 21.07 2.97
C LYS A 137 12.54 19.65 2.60
N LYS A 138 13.84 19.50 2.34
CA LYS A 138 14.44 18.16 2.15
C LYS A 138 14.02 17.26 3.31
N VAL A 139 13.50 16.07 3.01
CA VAL A 139 13.14 15.07 4.02
C VAL A 139 14.40 14.77 4.83
N SER A 140 14.42 15.22 6.08
CA SER A 140 15.57 15.06 6.98
C SER A 140 15.44 13.71 7.67
N THR A 141 16.37 12.81 7.37
CA THR A 141 16.53 11.58 8.11
C THR A 141 17.10 11.89 9.50
N LYS A 142 16.28 11.79 10.56
CA LYS A 142 16.79 11.93 11.92
C LYS A 142 17.72 10.75 12.23
N LYS A 143 19.00 11.04 12.43
CA LYS A 143 19.96 10.07 12.96
C LYS A 143 19.71 9.93 14.47
N HIS A 144 18.94 8.92 14.86
CA HIS A 144 18.96 8.44 16.24
C HIS A 144 20.04 7.36 16.38
N ASN A 145 20.87 7.53 17.40
CA ASN A 145 21.96 6.67 17.86
C ASN A 145 21.83 5.19 17.41
N ASN A 146 22.81 4.69 16.64
CA ASN A 146 22.95 3.31 16.14
C ASN A 146 21.74 2.65 15.42
N TYR A 147 20.64 3.36 15.18
CA TYR A 147 19.48 2.84 14.45
C TYR A 147 19.33 3.54 13.10
N GLN A 148 19.08 2.71 12.10
CA GLN A 148 18.83 3.09 10.72
C GLN A 148 17.73 4.20 10.68
N PRO A 149 17.95 5.35 9.99
CA PRO A 149 17.14 6.55 10.16
C PRO A 149 15.65 6.31 9.97
N TYR A 150 14.83 6.84 10.88
CA TYR A 150 13.37 6.74 10.87
C TYR A 150 12.77 7.97 10.20
N ILE A 151 11.85 7.75 9.25
CA ILE A 151 11.04 8.78 8.61
C ILE A 151 9.60 8.50 8.98
N SER A 152 8.93 9.48 9.56
CA SER A 152 7.50 9.41 9.87
C SER A 152 6.65 10.12 8.81
N ALA A 153 5.35 9.90 8.84
CA ALA A 153 4.37 10.62 8.03
C ALA A 153 4.39 12.14 8.26
N LEU A 154 4.93 12.61 9.39
CA LEU A 154 5.11 14.03 9.67
C LEU A 154 6.35 14.62 8.98
N ASP A 155 7.30 13.78 8.58
CA ASP A 155 8.55 14.20 7.95
C ASP A 155 8.46 14.22 6.41
N VAL A 156 7.33 13.80 5.83
CA VAL A 156 7.08 13.74 4.38
C VAL A 156 6.12 14.84 3.91
N PRO A 157 6.04 15.14 2.60
CA PRO A 157 5.14 16.15 2.08
C PRO A 157 3.68 15.93 2.51
N HIS A 158 2.99 16.99 2.93
CA HIS A 158 1.58 16.94 3.31
C HIS A 158 0.68 16.37 2.19
N ASP A 159 1.01 16.64 0.93
CA ASP A 159 0.28 16.09 -0.22
C ASP A 159 0.25 14.56 -0.26
N TRP A 160 1.24 13.89 0.35
CA TRP A 160 1.27 12.44 0.42
C TRP A 160 0.40 11.88 1.54
N THR A 161 0.01 12.69 2.52
CA THR A 161 -0.71 12.22 3.72
C THR A 161 -2.14 12.75 3.78
N LYS A 162 -2.49 13.71 2.92
CA LYS A 162 -3.77 14.46 2.93
C LYS A 162 -5.05 13.62 2.89
N ASN A 163 -5.00 12.39 2.38
CA ASN A 163 -6.16 11.50 2.26
C ASN A 163 -6.06 10.29 3.23
N VAL A 164 -5.05 10.25 4.09
CA VAL A 164 -4.99 9.29 5.19
C VAL A 164 -6.07 9.69 6.19
N VAL A 165 -7.16 8.93 6.22
CA VAL A 165 -8.18 9.12 7.24
C VAL A 165 -7.56 8.74 8.58
N ALA A 166 -7.54 9.66 9.54
CA ALA A 166 -7.11 9.35 10.89
C ALA A 166 -7.93 8.16 11.40
N ASN A 167 -7.24 7.06 11.74
CA ASN A 167 -7.87 5.86 12.33
C ASN A 167 -8.35 6.11 13.79
N SER A 168 -8.62 7.37 14.15
CA SER A 168 -8.95 7.83 15.49
C SER A 168 -10.26 8.60 15.39
N ALA A 169 -11.35 8.03 15.94
CA ALA A 169 -12.65 8.63 16.24
C ALA A 169 -13.91 8.11 15.50
N LYS A 170 -13.97 6.85 15.03
CA LYS A 170 -15.26 6.19 14.72
C LYS A 170 -15.39 4.72 15.20
N VAL A 171 -14.71 4.37 16.29
CA VAL A 171 -15.12 3.22 17.12
C VAL A 171 -15.80 3.78 18.37
N THR A 172 -16.97 4.38 18.20
CA THR A 172 -17.92 4.60 19.29
C THR A 172 -19.33 4.60 18.68
N GLN A 173 -20.14 3.67 19.17
CA GLN A 173 -21.58 3.48 18.94
C GLN A 173 -22.02 2.86 17.60
N ARG A 174 -22.06 1.52 17.59
CA ARG A 174 -23.30 0.78 17.27
C ARG A 174 -23.44 -0.38 18.24
#